data_AF-A0A3D5KZ32-F1
#
_entry.id   AF-A0A3D5KZ32-F1
#
_cell.length_a   1.000
_cell.length_b   1.000
_cell.length_c   1.000
_cell.angle_alpha   90.00
_cell.angle_beta   90.00
_cell.angle_gamma   90.00
#
_symmetry.space_group_name_H-M   'P 1'
#
loop_
_entity.id
_entity.type
_entity.pdbx_description
1 polymer ?
#
loop_
_entity_poly.entity_id
_entity_poly.type
_entity_poly.pdbx_seq_one_letter_code
_entity_poly.pdbx_strand_id
1 'polypeptide(L)'
;MAAKTYPDWVQKFRTKGKTVKKVGDNYYLYKHTSKRVEGKKNPQPVDTYIGVITPDGVIESRKKKMEIDKVIVREFGFTHAILTLCPEAWKKAVGDHWPEVLEELIVSTSPESYLSDGRKAVDLEQYHVSLPAQKTVLFRRLNEIYHVRQNELDTLKTIYVVYIGNTKVLSVTSKAQDELIDRLGLTMEVK
;
A
#
# COMPACT_ATOMS: atom_id res chain seq x y z
N MET A 1 -21.03 45.90 0.42
CA MET A 1 -20.08 44.81 0.07
C MET A 1 -20.26 44.50 -1.40
N ALA A 2 -19.25 44.73 -2.24
CA ALA A 2 -19.35 44.45 -3.68
C ALA A 2 -19.58 42.96 -3.90
N ALA A 3 -20.71 42.59 -4.51
CA ALA A 3 -20.95 41.22 -4.93
C ALA A 3 -19.89 40.87 -5.97
N LYS A 4 -18.92 40.03 -5.60
CA LYS A 4 -18.04 39.39 -6.58
C LYS A 4 -18.92 38.55 -7.48
N THR A 5 -19.24 39.07 -8.66
CA THR A 5 -20.00 38.36 -9.69
C THR A 5 -19.13 37.21 -10.18
N TYR A 6 -19.45 36.01 -9.71
CA TYR A 6 -18.84 34.79 -10.23
C TYR A 6 -19.68 34.31 -11.41
N PRO A 7 -19.09 33.60 -12.39
CA PRO A 7 -19.87 32.88 -13.38
C PRO A 7 -20.83 31.89 -12.71
N ASP A 8 -21.99 31.61 -13.33
CA ASP A 8 -23.00 30.71 -12.76
C ASP A 8 -22.44 29.31 -12.46
N TRP A 9 -21.55 28.83 -13.33
CA TRP A 9 -20.87 27.55 -13.17
C TRP A 9 -19.91 27.52 -11.96
N VAL A 10 -19.50 28.66 -11.42
CA VAL A 10 -18.75 28.79 -10.16
C VAL A 10 -19.71 28.98 -8.99
N GLN A 11 -20.77 29.77 -9.18
CA GLN A 11 -21.75 30.13 -8.14
C GLN A 11 -22.42 28.89 -7.54
N LYS A 12 -22.71 27.88 -8.36
CA LYS A 12 -23.32 26.60 -7.94
C LYS A 12 -22.54 25.86 -6.84
N PHE A 13 -21.23 26.12 -6.71
CA PHE A 13 -20.38 25.47 -5.72
C PHE A 13 -20.25 26.23 -4.39
N ARG A 14 -20.83 27.43 -4.27
CA ARG A 14 -20.90 28.21 -3.01
C ARG A 14 -22.01 27.69 -2.10
N THR A 15 -21.89 26.45 -1.65
CA THR A 15 -22.83 25.83 -0.71
C THR A 15 -22.35 25.96 0.74
N LYS A 16 -23.24 25.70 1.71
CA LYS A 16 -22.91 25.77 3.14
C LYS A 16 -21.69 24.92 3.47
N GLY A 17 -20.71 25.51 4.16
CA GLY A 17 -19.46 24.83 4.52
C GLY A 17 -18.42 24.78 3.40
N LYS A 18 -18.66 25.44 2.26
CA LYS A 18 -17.70 25.59 1.17
C LYS A 18 -17.47 27.07 0.83
N THR A 19 -16.24 27.40 0.46
CA THR A 19 -15.82 28.74 0.08
C THR A 19 -15.10 28.67 -1.26
N VAL A 20 -15.37 29.65 -2.14
CA VAL A 20 -14.68 29.80 -3.41
C VAL A 20 -13.68 30.95 -3.32
N LYS A 21 -12.45 30.73 -3.78
CA LYS A 21 -11.41 31.75 -3.90
C LYS A 21 -10.99 31.89 -5.36
N LYS A 22 -11.00 33.12 -5.89
CA LYS A 22 -10.45 33.44 -7.22
C LYS A 22 -8.97 33.80 -7.07
N VAL A 23 -8.10 33.14 -7.83
CA VAL A 23 -6.67 33.48 -7.93
C VAL A 23 -6.30 33.48 -9.41
N GLY A 24 -5.94 34.66 -9.93
CA GLY A 24 -5.82 34.88 -11.38
C GLY A 24 -7.15 34.58 -12.08
N ASP A 25 -7.09 33.74 -13.11
CA ASP A 25 -8.26 33.29 -13.89
C ASP A 25 -8.92 32.02 -13.34
N ASN A 26 -8.33 31.42 -12.30
CA ASN A 26 -8.80 30.16 -11.74
C ASN A 26 -9.68 30.36 -10.50
N TYR A 27 -10.62 29.43 -10.32
CA TYR A 27 -11.51 29.38 -9.16
C TYR A 27 -11.23 28.12 -8.35
N TYR A 28 -10.95 28.28 -7.06
CA TYR A 28 -10.56 27.19 -6.17
C TYR A 28 -11.64 26.99 -5.11
N LEU A 29 -12.01 25.72 -4.89
CA LEU A 29 -12.99 25.31 -3.91
C LEU A 29 -12.31 24.88 -2.61
N TYR A 30 -12.81 25.35 -1.49
CA TYR A 30 -12.35 25.01 -0.14
C TYR A 30 -13.52 24.56 0.73
N LYS A 31 -13.27 23.64 1.66
CA LYS A 31 -14.16 23.34 2.79
C LYS A 31 -13.83 24.29 3.93
N HIS A 32 -14.82 25.05 4.39
CA HIS A 32 -14.68 25.97 5.51
C HIS A 32 -15.11 25.27 6.81
N THR A 33 -14.19 25.18 7.77
CA THR A 33 -14.42 24.58 9.09
C THR A 33 -13.78 25.41 10.19
N SER A 34 -14.13 25.18 11.45
CA SER A 34 -13.50 25.85 12.59
C SER A 34 -12.74 24.82 13.42
N LYS A 35 -11.44 25.02 13.65
CA LYS A 35 -10.60 24.15 14.48
C LYS A 35 -10.28 24.85 15.81
N ARG A 36 -10.39 24.15 16.94
CA ARG A 36 -9.93 24.67 18.23
C ARG A 36 -8.40 24.73 18.21
N VAL A 37 -7.86 25.91 18.52
CA VAL A 37 -6.41 26.14 18.63
C VAL A 37 -6.13 26.49 20.07
N GLU A 38 -5.18 25.77 20.67
CA GLU A 38 -4.76 25.97 22.06
C GLU A 38 -4.25 27.40 22.27
N GLY A 39 -4.63 28.02 23.39
CA GLY A 39 -4.30 29.43 23.69
C GLY A 39 -5.21 30.48 23.06
N LYS A 40 -6.17 30.13 22.18
CA LYS A 40 -7.15 31.10 21.63
C LYS A 40 -8.55 30.93 22.23
N LYS A 41 -9.20 32.07 22.52
CA LYS A 41 -10.54 32.12 23.13
C LYS A 41 -11.60 31.40 22.28
N ASN A 42 -11.56 31.60 20.96
CA ASN A 42 -12.53 31.07 20.01
C ASN A 42 -11.86 30.13 18.99
N PRO A 43 -12.57 29.10 18.47
CA PRO A 43 -12.10 28.29 17.35
C PRO A 43 -11.67 29.16 16.16
N GLN A 44 -10.61 28.77 15.48
CA GLN A 44 -10.06 29.50 14.33
C GLN A 44 -10.62 28.92 13.02
N PRO A 45 -10.97 29.77 12.05
CA PRO A 45 -11.40 29.29 10.74
C PRO A 45 -10.23 28.61 10.01
N VAL A 46 -10.51 27.46 9.42
CA VAL A 46 -9.57 26.66 8.63
C VAL A 46 -10.24 26.28 7.31
N ASP A 47 -9.61 26.69 6.22
CA ASP A 47 -10.00 26.33 4.86
C ASP A 47 -9.18 25.12 4.38
N THR A 48 -9.86 24.02 4.08
CA THR A 48 -9.23 22.83 3.49
C THR A 48 -9.47 22.83 1.99
N TYR A 49 -8.40 22.80 1.19
CA TYR A 49 -8.49 22.81 -0.27
C TYR A 49 -9.19 21.55 -0.79
N ILE A 50 -10.24 21.73 -1.61
CA ILE A 50 -10.97 20.62 -2.26
C ILE A 50 -10.48 20.43 -3.68
N GLY A 51 -10.33 21.49 -4.49
CA GLY A 51 -10.01 21.34 -5.91
C GLY A 51 -10.19 22.61 -6.73
N VAL A 52 -9.95 22.51 -8.04
CA VAL A 52 -10.17 23.61 -9.00
C VAL A 52 -11.55 23.47 -9.62
N ILE A 53 -12.29 24.57 -9.69
CA ILE A 53 -13.58 24.64 -10.38
C ILE A 53 -13.32 24.95 -11.85
N THR A 54 -13.86 24.12 -12.73
CA THR A 54 -13.90 24.29 -14.18
C THR A 54 -15.38 24.38 -14.64
N PRO A 55 -15.65 24.78 -15.89
CA PRO A 55 -17.01 24.76 -16.44
C PRO A 55 -17.66 23.36 -16.34
N ASP A 56 -16.86 22.30 -16.53
CA ASP A 56 -17.31 20.91 -16.52
C ASP A 56 -17.54 20.34 -15.11
N GLY A 57 -16.99 20.96 -14.06
CA GLY A 57 -17.12 20.46 -12.71
C GLY A 57 -16.01 20.89 -11.75
N VAL A 58 -15.83 20.16 -10.65
CA VAL A 58 -14.70 20.37 -9.74
C VAL A 58 -13.68 19.26 -9.98
N ILE A 59 -12.47 19.63 -10.37
CA ILE A 59 -11.32 18.73 -10.38
C ILE A 59 -10.80 18.66 -8.94
N GLU A 60 -11.18 17.61 -8.23
CA GLU A 60 -10.77 17.39 -6.84
C GLU A 60 -9.26 17.15 -6.72
N SER A 61 -8.65 17.83 -5.76
CA SER A 61 -7.27 17.61 -5.36
C SER A 61 -7.17 16.27 -4.65
N ARG A 62 -6.66 15.26 -5.35
CA ARG A 62 -6.33 13.94 -4.79
C ARG A 62 -5.14 13.97 -3.80
N LYS A 63 -4.56 15.14 -3.53
CA LYS A 63 -3.40 15.31 -2.64
C LYS A 63 -3.85 15.31 -1.18
N LYS A 64 -3.66 14.18 -0.48
CA LYS A 64 -3.79 14.09 0.97
C LYS A 64 -2.51 14.63 1.61
N LYS A 65 -2.61 15.61 2.52
CA LYS A 65 -1.47 15.97 3.39
C LYS A 65 -1.23 14.80 4.34
N MET A 66 -0.02 14.25 4.33
CA MET A 66 0.40 13.16 5.20
C MET A 66 1.55 13.66 6.06
N GLU A 67 1.53 13.32 7.34
CA GLU A 67 2.71 13.48 8.20
C GLU A 67 3.69 12.37 7.81
N ILE A 68 4.88 12.75 7.34
CA ILE A 68 5.91 11.85 6.79
C ILE A 68 7.00 11.57 7.84
N ASP A 69 6.68 11.71 9.12
CA ASP A 69 7.65 11.57 10.21
C ASP A 69 8.09 10.10 10.39
N LYS A 70 7.24 9.14 10.02
CA LYS A 70 7.53 7.69 10.09
C LYS A 70 7.14 7.00 8.79
N VAL A 71 8.15 6.77 7.95
CA VAL A 71 8.03 5.95 6.73
C VAL A 71 8.76 4.64 6.95
N ILE A 72 8.05 3.52 6.83
CA ILE A 72 8.63 2.17 6.84
C ILE A 72 8.40 1.57 5.45
N VAL A 73 9.44 0.97 4.89
CA VAL A 73 9.38 0.29 3.59
C VAL A 73 9.74 -1.17 3.81
N ARG A 74 8.92 -2.07 3.30
CA ARG A 74 9.13 -3.52 3.37
C ARG A 74 8.85 -4.19 2.04
N GLU A 75 9.58 -5.24 1.73
CA GLU A 75 9.32 -6.10 0.60
C GLU A 75 7.96 -6.79 0.78
N PHE A 76 7.13 -6.73 -0.25
CA PHE A 76 5.78 -7.27 -0.24
C PHE A 76 5.56 -8.34 -1.31
N GLY A 77 5.97 -8.09 -2.56
CA GLY A 77 5.53 -8.89 -3.70
C GLY A 77 5.98 -10.36 -3.65
N PHE A 78 7.26 -10.61 -3.41
CA PHE A 78 7.79 -11.97 -3.28
C PHE A 78 7.20 -12.68 -2.06
N THR A 79 7.16 -12.00 -0.91
CA THR A 79 6.55 -12.55 0.31
C THR A 79 5.10 -12.95 0.08
N HIS A 80 4.29 -12.05 -0.50
CA HIS A 80 2.89 -12.28 -0.78
C HIS A 80 2.66 -13.40 -1.80
N ALA A 81 3.49 -13.47 -2.85
CA ALA A 81 3.44 -14.52 -3.85
C ALA A 81 3.72 -15.90 -3.24
N ILE A 82 4.77 -16.04 -2.42
CA ILE A 82 5.11 -17.33 -1.79
C ILE A 82 4.03 -17.78 -0.81
N LEU A 83 3.50 -16.87 0.02
CA LEU A 83 2.41 -17.20 0.95
C LEU A 83 1.15 -17.67 0.22
N THR A 84 0.78 -16.99 -0.87
CA THR A 84 -0.44 -17.27 -1.63
C THR A 84 -0.32 -18.57 -2.44
N LEU A 85 0.84 -18.79 -3.07
CA LEU A 85 1.06 -19.94 -3.95
C LEU A 85 1.53 -21.19 -3.19
N CYS A 86 1.81 -21.10 -1.89
CA CYS A 86 2.39 -22.20 -1.10
C CYS A 86 1.62 -23.52 -1.30
N PRO A 87 2.22 -24.55 -1.94
CA PRO A 87 1.50 -25.75 -2.32
C PRO A 87 1.03 -26.57 -1.12
N GLU A 88 -0.24 -27.02 -1.13
CA GLU A 88 -0.80 -27.88 -0.07
C GLU A 88 0.00 -29.15 0.17
N ALA A 89 0.53 -29.76 -0.90
CA ALA A 89 1.40 -30.92 -0.76
C ALA A 89 2.65 -30.60 0.07
N TRP A 90 3.22 -29.39 -0.06
CA TRP A 90 4.42 -28.98 0.68
C TRP A 90 4.10 -28.80 2.15
N LYS A 91 2.98 -28.13 2.46
CA LYS A 91 2.47 -28.00 3.84
C LYS A 91 2.30 -29.36 4.51
N LYS A 92 1.67 -30.33 3.82
CA LYS A 92 1.51 -31.71 4.31
C LYS A 92 2.83 -32.44 4.54
N ALA A 93 3.85 -32.17 3.74
CA ALA A 93 5.16 -32.82 3.87
C ALA A 93 6.00 -32.25 5.02
N VAL A 94 5.82 -30.98 5.35
CA VAL A 94 6.48 -30.34 6.50
C VAL A 94 5.75 -30.67 7.80
N GLY A 95 4.42 -30.77 7.77
CA GLY A 95 3.60 -31.07 8.95
C GLY A 95 3.11 -29.80 9.64
N ASP A 96 2.74 -29.92 10.92
CA ASP A 96 1.99 -28.87 11.64
C ASP A 96 2.71 -27.52 11.75
N HIS A 97 4.03 -27.53 11.71
CA HIS A 97 4.91 -26.35 11.82
C HIS A 97 5.30 -25.76 10.46
N TRP A 98 4.56 -26.10 9.39
CA TRP A 98 4.78 -25.53 8.07
C TRP A 98 4.69 -24.00 8.03
N PRO A 99 3.83 -23.30 8.82
CA PRO A 99 3.80 -21.84 8.80
C PRO A 99 5.13 -21.23 9.25
N GLU A 100 5.67 -21.70 10.37
CA GLU A 100 6.93 -21.21 10.94
C GLU A 100 8.12 -21.47 10.00
N VAL A 101 8.15 -22.65 9.38
CA VAL A 101 9.18 -22.99 8.38
C VAL A 101 9.06 -22.12 7.13
N LEU A 102 7.83 -21.86 6.67
CA LEU A 102 7.59 -21.02 5.50
C LEU A 102 8.01 -19.57 5.76
N GLU A 103 7.63 -19.02 6.92
CA GLU A 103 8.02 -17.67 7.32
C GLU A 103 9.54 -17.53 7.44
N GLU A 104 10.23 -18.48 8.08
CA GLU A 104 11.69 -18.45 8.16
C GLU A 104 12.36 -18.59 6.78
N LEU A 105 11.81 -19.45 5.91
CA LEU A 105 12.29 -19.59 4.53
C LEU A 105 12.13 -18.28 3.75
N ILE A 106 10.97 -17.62 3.88
CA ILE A 106 10.71 -16.32 3.24
C ILE A 106 11.68 -15.28 3.76
N VAL A 107 11.80 -15.09 5.08
CA VAL A 107 12.67 -14.05 5.67
C VAL A 107 14.14 -14.33 5.38
N SER A 108 14.59 -15.59 5.43
CA SER A 108 15.96 -15.94 5.03
C SER A 108 16.25 -15.69 3.55
N THR A 109 15.22 -15.72 2.68
CA THR A 109 15.37 -15.47 1.23
C THR A 109 15.09 -14.01 0.84
N SER A 110 14.32 -13.28 1.66
CA SER A 110 13.92 -11.89 1.50
C SER A 110 13.95 -11.19 2.87
N PRO A 111 15.14 -10.76 3.34
CA PRO A 111 15.31 -10.20 4.68
C PRO A 111 14.47 -8.94 4.96
N GLU A 112 14.15 -8.18 3.90
CA GLU A 112 13.33 -6.96 3.97
C GLU A 112 11.82 -7.23 3.94
N SER A 113 11.40 -8.50 3.97
CA SER A 113 9.98 -8.90 4.01
C SER A 113 9.19 -8.15 5.08
N TYR A 114 7.92 -7.84 4.81
CA TYR A 114 7.03 -7.28 5.83
C TYR A 114 6.79 -8.24 7.02
N LEU A 115 7.14 -9.52 6.88
CA LEU A 115 7.10 -10.49 7.97
C LEU A 115 8.27 -10.33 8.97
N SER A 116 9.31 -9.57 8.61
CA SER A 116 10.45 -9.33 9.49
C SER A 116 10.10 -8.43 10.69
N ASP A 117 8.97 -7.72 10.65
CA ASP A 117 8.56 -6.80 11.72
C ASP A 117 7.90 -7.55 12.89
N GLY A 118 8.49 -7.45 14.09
CA GLY A 118 7.90 -7.97 15.32
C GLY A 118 7.93 -9.50 15.46
N ARG A 119 8.63 -10.21 14.57
CA ARG A 119 8.79 -11.67 14.64
C ARG A 119 9.60 -12.09 15.87
N LYS A 120 9.24 -13.24 16.45
CA LYS A 120 10.07 -13.93 17.42
C LYS A 120 11.07 -14.81 16.69
N ALA A 121 12.25 -14.99 17.27
CA ALA A 121 13.19 -16.00 16.79
C ALA A 121 12.51 -17.37 16.91
N VAL A 122 12.47 -18.12 15.81
CA VAL A 122 12.00 -19.49 15.80
C VAL A 122 13.24 -20.37 15.89
N ASP A 123 13.32 -21.20 16.93
CA ASP A 123 14.29 -22.29 16.93
C ASP A 123 13.76 -23.34 15.95
N LEU A 124 14.50 -23.59 14.86
CA LEU A 124 14.12 -24.57 13.87
C LEU A 124 14.72 -25.96 14.15
N GLU A 125 15.73 -26.06 15.02
CA GLU A 125 16.37 -27.34 15.32
C GLU A 125 15.38 -28.31 15.99
N GLN A 126 14.48 -27.76 16.81
CA GLN A 126 13.37 -28.52 17.45
C GLN A 126 12.40 -29.16 16.44
N TYR A 127 12.38 -28.73 15.18
CA TYR A 127 11.49 -29.29 14.17
C TYR A 127 12.13 -30.39 13.33
N HIS A 128 13.43 -30.66 13.50
CA HIS A 128 14.18 -31.62 12.69
C HIS A 128 14.06 -31.35 11.17
N VAL A 129 13.92 -30.07 10.79
CA VAL A 129 13.75 -29.64 9.40
C VAL A 129 14.98 -28.87 8.92
N SER A 130 15.48 -29.22 7.73
CA SER A 130 16.52 -28.46 7.03
C SER A 130 15.92 -27.38 6.13
N LEU A 131 16.14 -26.11 6.44
CA LEU A 131 15.68 -24.98 5.61
C LEU A 131 16.13 -25.04 4.15
N PRO A 132 17.42 -25.29 3.83
CA PRO A 132 17.86 -25.39 2.43
C PRO A 132 17.15 -26.51 1.67
N ALA A 133 16.93 -27.66 2.32
CA ALA A 133 16.19 -28.77 1.72
C ALA A 133 14.73 -28.36 1.45
N GLN A 134 14.06 -27.75 2.43
CA GLN A 134 12.67 -27.30 2.26
C GLN A 134 12.52 -26.21 1.20
N LYS A 135 13.48 -25.28 1.11
CA LYS A 135 13.56 -24.29 0.03
C LYS A 135 13.60 -24.96 -1.33
N THR A 136 14.48 -25.95 -1.50
CA THR A 136 14.63 -26.68 -2.76
C THR A 136 13.31 -27.39 -3.14
N VAL A 137 12.69 -28.08 -2.18
CA VAL A 137 11.43 -28.80 -2.41
C VAL A 137 10.28 -27.84 -2.72
N LEU A 138 10.19 -26.71 -2.01
CA LEU A 138 9.16 -25.68 -2.23
C LEU A 138 9.24 -25.11 -3.65
N PHE A 139 10.42 -24.62 -4.05
CA PHE A 139 10.59 -24.02 -5.38
C PHE A 139 10.43 -25.02 -6.52
N ARG A 140 10.84 -26.28 -6.31
CA ARG A 140 10.55 -27.34 -7.29
C ARG A 140 9.04 -27.51 -7.49
N ARG A 141 8.26 -27.57 -6.41
CA ARG A 141 6.80 -27.74 -6.47
C ARG A 141 6.10 -26.51 -7.05
N LEU A 142 6.57 -25.31 -6.72
CA LEU A 142 6.07 -24.08 -7.35
C LEU A 142 6.27 -24.11 -8.87
N ASN A 143 7.42 -24.58 -9.34
CA ASN A 143 7.69 -24.74 -10.76
C ASN A 143 6.83 -25.85 -11.42
N GLU A 144 6.59 -26.96 -10.73
CA GLU A 144 5.74 -28.05 -11.23
C GLU A 144 4.26 -27.62 -11.38
N ILE A 145 3.75 -26.84 -10.42
CA ILE A 145 2.32 -26.47 -10.35
C ILE A 145 2.03 -25.19 -11.13
N TYR A 146 2.87 -24.18 -10.99
CA TYR A 146 2.62 -22.83 -11.54
C TYR A 146 3.57 -22.48 -12.69
N HIS A 147 4.47 -23.40 -13.09
CA HIS A 147 5.45 -23.19 -14.17
C HIS A 147 6.29 -21.92 -13.97
N VAL A 148 6.65 -21.64 -12.71
CA VAL A 148 7.41 -20.45 -12.32
C VAL A 148 8.72 -20.82 -11.65
N ARG A 149 9.81 -20.22 -12.11
CA ARG A 149 11.14 -20.41 -11.54
C ARG A 149 11.39 -19.41 -10.40
N GLN A 150 12.34 -19.75 -9.53
CA GLN A 150 12.72 -18.89 -8.41
C GLN A 150 13.18 -17.49 -8.86
N ASN A 151 13.98 -17.40 -9.92
CA ASN A 151 14.47 -16.12 -10.44
C ASN A 151 13.36 -15.22 -11.01
N GLU A 152 12.28 -15.80 -11.52
CA GLU A 152 11.10 -15.05 -11.95
C GLU A 152 10.38 -14.48 -10.71
N LEU A 153 10.19 -15.29 -9.67
CA LEU A 153 9.63 -14.82 -8.40
C LEU A 153 10.51 -13.76 -7.73
N ASP A 154 11.84 -13.87 -7.82
CA ASP A 154 12.78 -12.89 -7.26
C ASP A 154 12.56 -11.48 -7.85
N THR A 155 11.99 -11.34 -9.05
CA THR A 155 11.63 -10.03 -9.62
C THR A 155 10.55 -9.31 -8.82
N LEU A 156 9.72 -10.03 -8.05
CA LEU A 156 8.67 -9.46 -7.21
C LEU A 156 9.22 -8.85 -5.91
N LYS A 157 10.51 -9.08 -5.57
CA LYS A 157 11.16 -8.51 -4.38
C LYS A 157 11.30 -6.98 -4.43
N THR A 158 11.11 -6.38 -5.59
CA THR A 158 11.12 -4.91 -5.76
C THR A 158 9.72 -4.30 -5.68
N ILE A 159 8.70 -5.10 -5.38
CA ILE A 159 7.37 -4.62 -5.03
C ILE A 159 7.32 -4.44 -3.53
N TYR A 160 7.20 -3.19 -3.10
CA TYR A 160 7.26 -2.81 -1.70
C TYR A 160 5.90 -2.36 -1.19
N VAL A 161 5.66 -2.60 0.11
CA VAL A 161 4.65 -1.88 0.88
C VAL A 161 5.33 -0.75 1.64
N VAL A 162 4.73 0.43 1.56
CA VAL A 162 5.18 1.64 2.25
C VAL A 162 4.13 2.03 3.29
N TYR A 163 4.54 2.04 4.55
CA TYR A 163 3.73 2.49 5.67
C TYR A 163 4.08 3.96 5.95
N ILE A 164 3.08 4.85 5.82
CA ILE A 164 3.21 6.28 6.12
C ILE A 164 2.14 6.64 7.15
N GLY A 165 2.55 6.70 8.42
CA GLY A 165 1.63 6.77 9.56
C GLY A 165 0.65 5.58 9.54
N ASN A 166 -0.65 5.86 9.46
CA ASN A 166 -1.69 4.81 9.39
C ASN A 166 -2.07 4.40 7.96
N THR A 167 -1.38 4.91 6.95
CA THR A 167 -1.69 4.59 5.54
C THR A 167 -0.68 3.59 5.01
N LYS A 168 -1.16 2.60 4.27
CA LYS A 168 -0.33 1.65 3.54
C LYS A 168 -0.50 1.90 2.05
N VAL A 169 0.59 1.93 1.30
CA VAL A 169 0.58 2.03 -0.15
C VAL A 169 1.52 1.02 -0.75
N LEU A 170 1.17 0.46 -1.90
CA LEU A 170 2.08 -0.39 -2.67
C LEU A 170 2.91 0.46 -3.63
N SER A 171 4.14 0.03 -3.86
CA SER A 171 4.94 0.56 -4.95
C SER A 171 4.29 0.22 -6.29
N VAL A 172 4.58 1.05 -7.30
CA VAL A 172 4.22 0.73 -8.67
C VAL A 172 4.95 -0.53 -9.14
N THR A 173 4.27 -1.29 -9.99
CA THR A 173 4.80 -2.47 -10.65
C THR A 173 5.27 -2.11 -12.07
N SER A 174 6.24 -2.87 -12.57
CA SER A 174 6.63 -2.85 -13.97
C SER A 174 5.75 -3.79 -14.79
N LYS A 175 5.67 -3.56 -16.10
CA LYS A 175 4.90 -4.41 -17.02
C LYS A 175 5.25 -5.90 -16.89
N ALA A 176 6.55 -6.23 -16.75
CA ALA A 176 6.99 -7.62 -16.60
C ALA A 176 6.52 -8.25 -15.28
N GLN A 177 6.40 -7.44 -14.21
CA GLN A 177 5.85 -7.90 -12.94
C GLN A 177 4.33 -8.10 -13.05
N ASP A 178 3.61 -7.19 -13.72
CA ASP A 178 2.17 -7.33 -13.94
C ASP A 178 1.85 -8.60 -14.73
N GLU A 179 2.57 -8.86 -15.83
CA GLU A 179 2.42 -10.09 -16.62
C GLU A 179 2.68 -11.36 -15.79
N LEU A 180 3.67 -11.32 -14.88
CA LEU A 180 3.95 -12.42 -13.96
C LEU A 180 2.83 -12.61 -12.93
N ILE A 181 2.34 -11.53 -12.33
CA ILE A 181 1.26 -11.52 -11.33
C ILE A 181 -0.02 -12.10 -11.94
N ASP A 182 -0.38 -11.63 -13.13
CA ASP A 182 -1.57 -12.08 -13.87
C ASP A 182 -1.47 -13.57 -14.23
N ARG A 183 -0.30 -14.00 -14.73
CA ARG A 183 -0.05 -15.42 -15.07
C ARG A 183 -0.17 -16.33 -13.85
N LEU A 184 0.21 -15.84 -12.66
CA LEU A 184 0.12 -16.57 -11.41
C LEU A 184 -1.25 -16.44 -10.72
N GLY A 185 -2.18 -15.65 -11.27
CA GLY A 185 -3.50 -15.41 -10.68
C GLY A 185 -3.43 -14.69 -9.33
N LEU A 186 -2.41 -13.86 -9.13
CA LEU A 186 -2.19 -13.13 -7.88
C LEU A 186 -2.93 -11.79 -7.87
N THR A 187 -3.32 -11.30 -6.69
CA THR A 187 -3.88 -9.96 -6.51
C THR A 187 -3.05 -9.20 -5.48
N MET A 188 -2.42 -8.10 -5.91
CA MET A 188 -1.55 -7.30 -5.06
C MET A 188 -2.37 -6.26 -4.28
N GLU A 189 -2.91 -6.67 -3.13
CA GLU A 189 -3.68 -5.81 -2.24
C GLU A 189 -3.12 -5.86 -0.80
N VAL A 190 -2.93 -4.68 -0.21
CA VAL A 190 -2.55 -4.55 1.20
C VAL A 190 -3.80 -4.19 1.99
N LYS A 191 -4.19 -5.08 2.92
CA LYS A 191 -5.29 -4.86 3.86
C LYS A 191 -4.91 -3.90 5.00
#